data_AF-A0A7W0RV59-F1
#
_entry.id   AF-A0A7W0RV59-F1
#
_cell.length_a   1.000
_cell.length_b   1.000
_cell.length_c   1.000
_cell.angle_alpha   90.00
_cell.angle_beta   90.00
_cell.angle_gamma   90.00
#
_symmetry.space_group_name_H-M   'P 1'
#
loop_
_entity.id
_entity.type
_entity.pdbx_description
1 polymer ?
#
loop_
_entity_poly.entity_id
_entity_poly.type
_entity_poly.pdbx_seq_one_letter_code
_entity_poly.pdbx_strand_id
1 'polypeptide(L)'
;MFAMNAVTPTPGKMEARKEVRMHRRDEELIRAAAAATGLQEADFIRQAAILRAQEVERRLSMSILPAEAFAAFKAAVDAPGQAAPGLADAARAVEGILRDA
;
A
#
# COMPACT_ATOMS: atom_id res chain seq x y z
N MET A 1 -2.87 -10.42 -5.27
CA MET A 1 -2.18 -9.18 -4.85
C MET A 1 -3.27 -8.14 -4.63
N PHE A 2 -3.42 -7.59 -3.42
CA PHE A 2 -4.48 -6.61 -3.16
C PHE A 2 -4.08 -5.30 -3.82
N ALA A 3 -4.67 -5.01 -4.98
CA ALA A 3 -4.55 -3.70 -5.61
C ALA A 3 -5.33 -2.71 -4.74
N MET A 4 -4.65 -1.71 -4.20
CA MET A 4 -5.35 -0.53 -3.71
C MET A 4 -5.87 0.22 -4.94
N ASN A 5 -7.18 0.44 -5.01
CA ASN A 5 -7.75 1.26 -6.06
C ASN A 5 -7.10 2.64 -6.02
N ALA A 6 -6.60 3.11 -7.16
CA ALA A 6 -6.05 4.45 -7.27
C ALA A 6 -7.16 5.46 -6.92
N VAL A 7 -7.00 6.18 -5.81
CA VAL A 7 -7.93 7.24 -5.43
C VAL A 7 -7.54 8.49 -6.20
N THR A 8 -8.37 8.90 -7.16
CA THR A 8 -8.19 10.17 -7.86
C THR A 8 -8.35 11.31 -6.86
N PRO A 9 -7.38 12.26 -6.75
CA PRO A 9 -7.54 13.42 -5.89
C PRO A 9 -8.80 14.20 -6.31
N THR A 10 -9.74 14.39 -5.38
CA THR A 10 -10.90 15.25 -5.65
C THR A 10 -10.44 16.72 -5.62
N PRO A 11 -10.54 17.46 -6.73
CA PRO A 11 -10.26 18.89 -6.73
C PRO A 11 -11.34 19.63 -5.94
N GLY A 12 -10.98 20.66 -5.18
CA GLY A 12 -11.94 21.54 -4.51
C GLY A 12 -11.86 21.52 -2.99
N LYS A 13 -12.99 21.84 -2.34
CA LYS A 13 -13.06 22.00 -0.88
C LYS A 13 -13.01 20.66 -0.16
N MET A 14 -12.50 20.67 1.08
CA MET A 14 -12.48 19.51 1.96
C MET A 14 -13.90 19.22 2.50
N GLU A 15 -14.65 18.38 1.79
CA GLU A 15 -16.07 18.10 2.12
C GLU A 15 -16.26 16.78 2.88
N ALA A 16 -15.29 15.86 2.80
CA ALA A 16 -15.36 14.57 3.47
C ALA A 16 -15.04 14.70 4.98
N ARG A 17 -16.03 14.40 5.83
CA ARG A 17 -15.89 14.42 7.29
C ARG A 17 -15.64 13.02 7.84
N LYS A 18 -14.74 12.92 8.83
CA LYS A 18 -14.52 11.71 9.63
C LYS A 18 -14.80 12.01 11.08
N GLU A 19 -15.56 11.14 11.72
CA GLU A 19 -15.85 11.20 13.16
C GLU A 19 -15.29 9.96 13.83
N VAL A 20 -14.61 10.15 14.95
CA VAL A 20 -13.95 9.08 15.69
C VAL A 20 -14.29 9.21 17.16
N ARG A 21 -14.68 8.11 17.78
CA ARG A 21 -14.80 8.00 19.24
C ARG A 21 -13.51 7.42 19.78
N MET A 22 -12.98 8.02 20.83
CA MET A 22 -11.71 7.63 21.43
C MET A 22 -11.83 7.61 22.95
N HIS A 23 -11.01 6.78 23.59
CA HIS A 23 -10.87 6.84 25.03
C HIS A 23 -10.19 8.15 25.42
N ARG A 24 -10.53 8.64 26.62
CA ARG A 24 -9.99 9.91 27.12
C ARG A 24 -8.46 9.94 27.16
N ARG A 25 -7.82 8.82 27.52
CA ARG A 25 -6.36 8.70 27.54
C ARG A 25 -5.75 8.94 26.15
N ASP A 26 -6.35 8.37 25.11
CA ASP A 26 -5.83 8.48 23.75
C ASP A 26 -6.02 9.90 23.22
N GLU A 27 -7.16 10.52 23.55
CA GLU A 27 -7.46 11.91 23.25
C GLU A 27 -6.45 12.87 23.88
N GLU A 28 -6.17 12.72 25.17
CA GLU A 28 -5.19 13.54 25.88
C GLU A 28 -3.76 13.37 25.32
N LEU A 29 -3.39 12.15 24.93
CA LEU A 29 -2.10 11.87 24.30
C LEU A 29 -1.99 12.55 22.92
N ILE A 30 -3.03 12.45 22.10
CA ILE A 30 -3.07 13.08 20.77
C ILE A 30 -3.01 14.60 20.92
N ARG A 31 -3.78 15.18 21.86
CA ARG A 31 -3.75 16.62 22.15
C ARG A 31 -2.35 17.10 22.51
N ALA A 32 -1.66 16.38 23.40
CA ALA A 32 -0.30 16.74 23.80
C ALA A 32 0.68 16.70 22.62
N ALA A 33 0.58 15.67 21.76
CA ALA A 33 1.43 15.55 20.57
C ALA A 33 1.15 16.63 19.52
N ALA A 34 -0.13 16.98 19.31
CA ALA A 34 -0.53 18.07 18.43
C ALA A 34 0.03 19.42 18.93
N ALA A 35 -0.09 19.69 20.23
CA ALA A 35 0.47 20.89 20.85
C ALA A 35 2.00 20.97 20.70
N ALA A 36 2.71 19.85 20.90
CA ALA A 36 4.17 19.80 20.75
C ALA A 36 4.65 20.07 19.32
N THR A 37 3.79 19.87 18.32
CA THR A 37 4.09 20.11 16.90
C THR A 37 3.50 21.44 16.39
N GLY A 38 2.81 22.20 17.24
CA GLY A 38 2.15 23.45 16.86
C GLY A 38 0.95 23.26 15.93
N LEU A 39 0.35 22.07 15.94
CA LEU A 39 -0.79 21.72 15.07
C LEU A 39 -2.10 21.71 15.86
N GLN A 40 -3.21 21.98 15.16
CA GLN A 40 -4.53 21.63 15.68
C GLN A 40 -4.68 20.10 15.72
N GLU A 41 -5.41 19.59 16.71
CA GLU A 41 -5.61 18.14 16.87
C GLU A 41 -6.17 17.47 15.60
N ALA A 42 -7.14 18.09 14.95
CA ALA A 42 -7.73 17.59 13.71
C ALA A 42 -6.71 17.49 12.56
N ASP A 43 -5.83 18.50 12.44
CA ASP A 43 -4.77 18.50 11.43
C ASP A 43 -3.69 17.45 11.76
N PHE A 44 -3.33 17.31 13.03
CA PHE A 44 -2.39 16.29 13.49
C PHE A 44 -2.90 14.87 13.17
N ILE A 45 -4.15 14.56 13.53
CA ILE A 45 -4.78 13.26 13.22
C ILE A 45 -4.82 13.02 11.72
N ARG A 46 -5.22 14.03 10.92
CA ARG A 46 -5.28 13.91 9.46
C ARG A 46 -3.90 13.59 8.86
N GLN A 47 -2.88 14.34 9.26
CA GLN A 47 -1.51 14.14 8.75
C GLN A 47 -0.98 12.76 9.16
N ALA A 48 -1.17 12.36 10.42
CA ALA A 48 -0.75 11.04 10.90
C ALA A 48 -1.43 9.90 10.12
N ALA A 49 -2.73 10.02 9.85
CA ALA A 49 -3.47 9.04 9.07
C ALA A 49 -2.95 8.93 7.61
N ILE A 50 -2.67 10.08 6.97
CA ILE A 50 -2.12 10.11 5.60
C ILE A 50 -0.72 9.47 5.57
N LEU A 51 0.16 9.84 6.49
CA LEU A 51 1.51 9.26 6.58
C LEU A 51 1.45 7.74 6.75
N ARG A 52 0.56 7.26 7.61
CA ARG A 52 0.38 5.82 7.82
C ARG A 52 -0.19 5.12 6.58
N ALA A 53 -1.15 5.73 5.88
CA ALA A 53 -1.69 5.19 4.64
C ALA A 53 -0.60 5.06 3.56
N GLN A 54 0.22 6.10 3.36
CA GLN A 54 1.34 6.09 2.42
C GLN A 54 2.40 5.03 2.76
N GLU A 55 2.66 4.82 4.06
CA GLU A 55 3.57 3.77 4.50
C GLU A 55 3.03 2.37 4.16
N VAL A 56 1.74 2.13 4.38
CA VAL A 56 1.07 0.86 4.05
C VAL A 56 1.09 0.63 2.55
N GLU A 57 0.75 1.64 1.74
CA GLU A 57 0.82 1.59 0.27
C GLU A 57 2.23 1.21 -0.21
N ARG A 58 3.26 1.85 0.35
CA ARG A 58 4.65 1.57 0.00
C ARG A 58 5.07 0.15 0.37
N ARG A 59 4.65 -0.36 1.53
CA ARG A 59 4.95 -1.73 1.95
C ARG A 59 4.25 -2.77 1.06
N LEU A 60 3.08 -2.45 0.51
CA LEU A 60 2.38 -3.35 -0.42
C LEU A 60 3.01 -3.37 -1.81
N SER A 61 3.62 -2.27 -2.25
CA SER A 61 4.26 -2.18 -3.58
C SER A 61 5.73 -2.61 -3.59
N MET A 62 6.43 -2.56 -2.46
CA MET A 62 7.84 -2.93 -2.38
C MET A 62 8.04 -4.38 -1.95
N SER A 63 8.68 -5.16 -2.82
CA SER A 63 9.24 -6.47 -2.45
C SER A 63 10.65 -6.30 -1.93
N ILE A 64 10.86 -6.57 -0.63
CA ILE A 64 12.19 -6.53 -0.01
C ILE A 64 12.70 -7.97 0.10
N LEU A 65 13.80 -8.26 -0.61
CA LEU A 65 14.45 -9.56 -0.60
C LEU A 65 15.80 -9.46 0.14
N PRO A 66 16.18 -10.48 0.94
CA PRO A 66 17.55 -10.63 1.40
C PRO A 66 18.52 -10.64 0.22
N ALA A 67 19.75 -10.13 0.41
CA ALA A 67 20.71 -9.97 -0.67
C ALA A 67 20.96 -11.27 -1.47
N GLU A 68 21.04 -12.41 -0.78
CA GLU A 68 21.21 -13.72 -1.41
C GLU A 68 20.01 -14.12 -2.27
N ALA A 69 18.79 -13.90 -1.77
CA ALA A 69 17.56 -14.17 -2.52
C ALA A 69 17.43 -13.25 -3.73
N PHE A 70 17.86 -11.99 -3.62
CA PHE A 70 17.89 -11.06 -4.73
C PHE A 70 18.93 -11.45 -5.78
N ALA A 71 20.12 -11.92 -5.37
CA ALA A 71 21.14 -12.42 -6.28
C ALA A 71 20.65 -13.67 -7.03
N ALA A 72 20.00 -14.60 -6.33
CA ALA A 72 19.39 -15.79 -6.94
C ALA A 72 18.27 -15.40 -7.93
N PHE A 73 17.41 -14.45 -7.55
CA PHE A 73 16.38 -13.92 -8.45
C PHE A 73 16.98 -13.31 -9.72
N LYS A 74 18.01 -12.46 -9.58
CA LYS A 74 18.70 -11.86 -10.73
C LYS A 74 19.27 -12.93 -11.67
N ALA A 75 19.97 -13.92 -11.12
CA ALA A 75 20.52 -15.01 -11.91
C ALA A 75 19.42 -15.81 -12.64
N ALA A 76 18.26 -16.01 -12.01
CA ALA A 76 17.12 -16.69 -12.62
C ALA A 76 16.46 -15.87 -13.74
N VAL A 77 16.39 -14.54 -13.61
CA VAL A 77 15.87 -13.63 -14.65
C VAL A 77 16.79 -13.57 -15.87
N ASP A 78 18.11 -13.62 -15.66
CA ASP A 78 19.10 -13.57 -16.75
C ASP A 78 19.24 -14.92 -17.49
N ALA A 79 18.78 -16.03 -16.88
CA ALA A 79 18.84 -17.36 -17.47
C ALA A 79 17.69 -17.61 -18.47
N PRO A 80 17.89 -18.46 -19.50
CA PRO A 80 16.80 -18.89 -20.37
C PRO A 80 15.68 -19.55 -19.57
N GLY A 81 14.44 -19.12 -19.80
CA GLY A 81 13.27 -19.72 -19.18
C GLY A 81 13.12 -21.20 -19.55
N GLN A 82 12.72 -22.02 -18.60
CA GLN A 82 12.39 -23.43 -18.83
C GLN A 82 10.88 -23.62 -18.91
N ALA A 83 10.42 -24.38 -19.91
CA ALA A 83 9.01 -24.71 -20.03
C ALA A 83 8.57 -25.60 -18.85
N ALA A 84 7.57 -25.15 -18.12
CA ALA A 84 6.87 -25.94 -17.11
C ALA A 84 5.54 -26.44 -17.69
N PRO A 85 5.37 -27.76 -17.93
CA PRO A 85 4.19 -28.30 -18.61
C PRO A 85 2.86 -27.86 -17.98
N GLY A 86 2.77 -27.90 -16.64
CA GLY A 86 1.57 -27.47 -15.93
C GLY A 86 1.25 -25.97 -16.07
N LEU A 87 2.26 -25.10 -16.21
CA LEU A 87 2.03 -23.68 -16.50
C LEU A 87 1.57 -23.47 -17.95
N ALA A 88 2.11 -24.24 -18.89
CA ALA A 88 1.67 -24.20 -20.29
C ALA A 88 0.22 -24.69 -20.45
N ASP A 89 -0.16 -25.75 -19.74
CA ASP A 89 -1.54 -26.24 -19.68
C ASP A 89 -2.49 -25.20 -19.08
N ALA A 90 -2.10 -24.59 -17.97
CA ALA A 90 -2.88 -23.53 -17.33
C ALA A 90 -3.04 -22.30 -18.25
N ALA A 91 -1.98 -21.88 -18.94
CA ALA A 91 -2.00 -20.76 -19.88
C ALA A 91 -3.00 -21.00 -21.03
N ARG A 92 -3.01 -22.22 -21.61
CA ARG A 92 -3.99 -22.60 -22.63
C ARG A 92 -5.43 -22.61 -22.11
N ALA A 93 -5.62 -23.05 -20.86
CA ALA A 93 -6.95 -23.12 -20.26
C ALA A 93 -7.58 -21.73 -20.01
N VAL A 94 -6.76 -20.68 -19.86
CA VAL A 94 -7.22 -19.29 -19.66
C VAL A 94 -7.17 -18.44 -20.93
N GLU A 95 -6.68 -18.99 -22.03
CA GLU A 95 -6.58 -18.30 -23.32
C GLU A 95 -7.99 -17.92 -23.83
N GLY A 96 -8.23 -16.63 -24.03
CA GLY A 96 -9.54 -16.08 -24.40
C GLY A 96 -10.48 -15.75 -23.22
N ILE A 97 -10.15 -16.15 -21.99
CA ILE A 97 -10.86 -15.77 -20.76
C ILE A 97 -10.30 -14.47 -20.18
N LEU A 98 -8.96 -14.34 -20.19
CA LEU A 98 -8.29 -13.11 -19.80
C LEU A 98 -8.33 -12.12 -20.97
N ARG A 99 -9.26 -11.16 -20.91
CA ARG A 99 -9.24 -9.96 -21.74
C ARG A 99 -8.55 -8.87 -20.92
N ASP A 100 -7.50 -8.30 -21.48
CA ASP A 100 -6.62 -7.27 -20.90
C ASP A 100 -5.67 -7.80 -19.82
N ALA A 101 -4.55 -8.39 -20.26
CA ALA A 101 -3.34 -8.55 -19.46
C ALA A 101 -2.19 -7.76 -20.13
#